data_AF-A0A5E4HW09-F1
#
_entry.id   AF-A0A5E4HW09-F1
#
_cell.length_a   1.000
_cell.length_b   1.000
_cell.length_c   1.000
_cell.angle_alpha   90.00
_cell.angle_beta   90.00
_cell.angle_gamma   90.00
#
_symmetry.space_group_name_H-M   'P 1'
#
loop_
_entity.id
_entity.type
_entity.pdbx_description
1 polymer ?
#
loop_
_entity_poly.entity_id
_entity_poly.type
_entity_poly.pdbx_seq_one_letter_code
_entity_poly.pdbx_strand_id
1 'polypeptide(L)'
;MVNWKKIDLEFDEHAFKHGIKDYEIEQIFKGKIYKRKIYFNKELRYQIIGSAFGRLIMVIAASLGGNKLKVFSARIASEYKEIYDYKAK
;
A
#
# COMPACT_ATOMS: atom_id res chain seq x y z
N MET A 1 -15.68 -5.40 4.02
CA MET A 1 -14.82 -5.68 2.85
C MET A 1 -14.26 -4.34 2.37
N VAL A 2 -12.95 -4.16 2.27
CA VAL A 2 -12.34 -2.85 1.95
C VAL A 2 -12.65 -2.47 0.49
N ASN A 3 -13.26 -1.30 0.27
CA ASN A 3 -13.39 -0.72 -1.07
C ASN A 3 -12.12 0.03 -1.43
N TRP A 4 -11.27 -0.61 -2.24
CA TRP A 4 -9.95 -0.11 -2.57
C TRP A 4 -9.94 1.14 -3.45
N LYS A 5 -11.09 1.54 -4.01
CA LYS A 5 -11.23 2.78 -4.80
C LYS A 5 -11.65 3.99 -3.96
N LYS A 6 -12.10 3.78 -2.73
CA LYS A 6 -12.55 4.82 -1.81
C LYS A 6 -11.92 4.57 -0.45
N ILE A 7 -10.59 4.61 -0.40
CA ILE A 7 -9.84 4.38 0.84
C ILE A 7 -9.60 5.72 1.53
N ASP A 8 -9.81 5.71 2.83
CA ASP A 8 -9.37 6.76 3.74
C ASP A 8 -8.08 6.28 4.44
N LEU A 9 -7.01 7.07 4.33
CA LEU A 9 -5.67 6.67 4.76
C LEU A 9 -5.32 7.37 6.07
N GLU A 10 -4.92 6.56 7.05
CA GLU A 10 -4.32 7.05 8.29
C GLU A 10 -2.85 6.65 8.32
N PHE A 11 -1.95 7.59 8.53
CA PHE A 11 -0.51 7.34 8.46
C PHE A 11 0.08 7.22 9.87
N ASP A 12 0.81 6.13 10.11
CA ASP A 12 1.70 6.04 11.26
C ASP A 12 2.91 6.96 11.05
N GLU A 13 3.53 7.46 12.12
CA GLU A 13 4.70 8.33 12.06
C GLU A 13 5.85 7.70 11.24
N HIS A 14 5.95 6.37 11.27
CA HIS A 14 6.97 5.61 10.55
C HIS A 14 6.67 5.37 9.06
N ALA A 15 5.48 5.74 8.58
CA ALA A 15 5.05 5.48 7.20
C ALA A 15 6.03 6.06 6.16
N PHE A 16 6.64 7.20 6.47
CA PHE A 16 7.46 7.98 5.54
C PHE A 16 8.97 7.80 5.71
N LYS A 17 9.40 6.86 6.57
CA LYS A 17 10.82 6.66 6.93
C LYS A 17 11.74 6.45 5.71
N HIS A 18 11.20 5.97 4.60
CA HIS A 18 11.95 5.67 3.37
C HIS A 18 11.82 6.75 2.28
N GLY A 19 11.46 7.98 2.65
CA GLY A 19 11.42 9.11 1.72
C GLY A 19 10.23 9.12 0.77
N ILE A 20 9.26 8.23 0.96
CA ILE A 20 7.98 8.23 0.26
C ILE A 20 7.11 9.36 0.82
N LYS A 21 6.40 10.06 -0.05
CA LYS A 21 5.44 11.11 0.34
C LYS A 21 4.01 10.56 0.42
N ASP A 22 3.17 11.22 1.20
CA ASP A 22 1.73 10.94 1.33
C ASP A 22 1.02 10.89 -0.03
N TYR A 23 1.23 11.88 -0.89
CA TYR A 23 0.61 11.96 -2.21
C TYR A 23 1.04 10.81 -3.14
N GLU A 24 2.24 10.24 -2.96
CA GLU A 24 2.67 9.06 -3.71
C GLU A 24 1.92 7.82 -3.25
N ILE A 25 1.66 7.70 -1.95
CA ILE A 25 0.87 6.60 -1.38
C ILE A 25 -0.59 6.72 -1.82
N GLU A 26 -1.17 7.92 -1.81
CA GLU A 26 -2.51 8.15 -2.34
C GLU A 26 -2.62 7.78 -3.83
N GLN A 27 -1.59 8.11 -4.63
CA GLN A 27 -1.58 7.84 -6.06
C GLN A 27 -1.61 6.33 -6.37
N ILE A 28 -0.96 5.49 -5.56
CA ILE A 28 -1.02 4.03 -5.68
C ILE A 28 -2.46 3.53 -5.71
N PHE A 29 -3.31 4.04 -4.80
CA PHE A 29 -4.68 3.57 -4.65
C PHE A 29 -5.64 4.11 -5.73
N LYS A 30 -5.21 5.08 -6.53
CA LYS A 30 -5.93 5.54 -7.73
C LYS A 30 -5.67 4.64 -8.95
N GLY A 31 -4.61 3.84 -8.92
CA GLY A 31 -4.19 2.96 -10.01
C GLY A 31 -4.50 1.48 -9.79
N LYS A 32 -3.85 0.63 -10.59
CA LYS A 32 -3.83 -0.81 -10.36
C LYS A 32 -2.99 -1.12 -9.13
N ILE A 33 -3.47 -2.06 -8.32
CA ILE A 33 -2.72 -2.52 -7.16
C ILE A 33 -2.55 -4.04 -7.18
N TYR A 34 -1.36 -4.49 -6.80
CA TYR A 34 -1.17 -5.85 -6.31
C TYR A 34 -1.28 -5.83 -4.79
N LYS A 35 -2.00 -6.78 -4.20
CA LYS A 35 -2.11 -6.90 -2.75
C LYS A 35 -2.07 -8.34 -2.30
N ARG A 36 -1.39 -8.59 -1.18
CA ARG A 36 -1.42 -9.88 -0.47
C ARG A 36 -1.59 -9.67 1.02
N LYS A 37 -2.25 -10.65 1.66
CA LYS A 37 -2.38 -10.70 3.12
C LYS A 37 -1.05 -11.16 3.72
N ILE A 38 -0.64 -10.52 4.80
CA ILE A 38 0.49 -10.93 5.63
C ILE A 38 0.04 -10.90 7.09
N TYR A 39 0.54 -11.82 7.91
CA TYR A 39 0.31 -11.82 9.35
C TYR A 39 1.57 -11.37 10.05
N PHE A 40 1.45 -10.34 10.89
CA PHE A 40 2.56 -9.81 11.67
C PHE A 40 2.09 -9.64 13.12
N ASN A 41 2.77 -10.27 14.08
CA ASN A 41 2.40 -10.22 15.51
C ASN A 41 0.91 -10.50 15.79
N LYS A 42 0.34 -11.53 15.14
CA LYS A 42 -1.10 -11.90 15.22
C LYS A 42 -2.08 -10.87 14.64
N GLU A 43 -1.60 -9.81 13.98
CA GLU A 43 -2.42 -8.83 13.28
C GLU A 43 -2.44 -9.12 11.76
N LEU A 44 -3.62 -9.06 11.15
CA LEU A 44 -3.76 -9.15 9.70
C LEU A 44 -3.38 -7.81 9.06
N ARG A 45 -2.32 -7.82 8.26
CA ARG A 45 -1.88 -6.68 7.45
C ARG A 45 -1.92 -7.02 5.96
N TYR A 46 -1.79 -6.00 5.15
CA TYR A 46 -1.73 -6.07 3.70
C TYR A 46 -0.41 -5.50 3.23
N GLN A 47 0.31 -6.29 2.44
CA GLN A 47 1.34 -5.75 1.57
C GLN A 47 0.66 -5.36 0.25
N ILE A 48 0.75 -4.08 -0.08
CA ILE A 48 0.14 -3.47 -1.27
C ILE A 48 1.26 -2.91 -2.12
N ILE A 49 1.21 -3.13 -3.42
CA ILE A 49 2.19 -2.63 -4.38
C ILE A 49 1.43 -1.87 -5.46
N GLY A 50 1.83 -0.64 -5.69
CA GLY A 50 1.27 0.23 -6.71
C GLY A 50 2.31 1.05 -7.43
N SER A 51 1.91 1.62 -8.56
CA SER A 51 2.73 2.57 -9.30
C SER A 51 2.31 4.00 -8.96
N ALA A 52 3.30 4.84 -8.65
CA ALA A 52 3.14 6.29 -8.53
C ALA A 52 4.30 6.97 -9.26
N PHE A 53 3.99 7.87 -10.19
CA PHE A 53 4.99 8.66 -10.93
C PHE A 53 6.13 7.83 -11.56
N GLY A 54 5.80 6.65 -12.10
CA GLY A 54 6.77 5.74 -12.74
C GLY A 54 7.58 4.88 -11.77
N ARG A 55 7.32 4.95 -10.46
CA ARG A 55 7.97 4.14 -9.43
C ARG A 55 7.00 3.15 -8.82
N LEU A 56 7.49 1.95 -8.52
CA LEU A 56 6.75 0.99 -7.72
C LEU A 56 6.99 1.25 -6.24
N ILE A 57 5.90 1.36 -5.50
CA ILE A 57 5.90 1.60 -4.06
C ILE A 57 5.15 0.45 -3.39
N MET A 58 5.80 -0.13 -2.39
CA MET A 58 5.19 -1.08 -1.49
C MET A 58 4.72 -0.35 -0.24
N VAL A 59 3.48 -0.61 0.14
CA VAL A 59 2.82 -0.09 1.34
C VAL A 59 2.43 -1.27 2.23
N ILE A 60 2.74 -1.19 3.51
CA ILE A 60 2.23 -2.10 4.54
C ILE A 60 1.12 -1.38 5.30
N ALA A 61 -0.09 -1.95 5.28
CA ALA A 61 -1.24 -1.35 5.94
C ALA A 61 -2.14 -2.38 6.64
N ALA A 62 -2.85 -1.97 7.69
CA ALA A 62 -3.94 -2.75 8.29
C ALA A 62 -5.30 -2.09 8.01
N SER A 63 -6.35 -2.91 7.96
CA SER A 63 -7.71 -2.41 7.90
C SER A 63 -8.18 -2.00 9.29
N LEU A 64 -8.61 -0.75 9.44
CA LEU A 64 -9.27 -0.27 10.67
C LEU A 64 -10.78 -0.52 10.67
N GLY A 65 -11.30 -1.12 9.60
CA GLY A 65 -12.73 -1.34 9.39
C GLY A 65 -13.28 -0.41 8.31
N GLY A 66 -14.37 -0.86 7.67
CA GLY A 66 -14.95 -0.15 6.53
C GLY A 66 -13.94 0.07 5.40
N ASN A 67 -13.67 1.34 5.10
CA ASN A 67 -12.77 1.79 4.04
C ASN A 67 -11.49 2.46 4.55
N LYS A 68 -11.21 2.34 5.86
CA LYS A 68 -10.04 2.97 6.49
C LYS A 68 -8.86 2.01 6.51
N LEU A 69 -7.70 2.49 6.07
CA LEU A 69 -6.44 1.77 6.18
C LEU A 69 -5.44 2.57 7.00
N LYS A 70 -4.85 1.92 8.02
CA LYS A 70 -3.68 2.43 8.71
C LYS A 70 -2.42 2.00 7.96
N VAL A 71 -1.67 2.95 7.44
CA VAL A 71 -0.39 2.74 6.75
C VAL A 71 0.75 2.78 7.76
N PHE A 72 1.50 1.69 7.88
CA PHE A 72 2.63 1.59 8.81
C PHE A 72 3.98 1.90 8.15
N SER A 73 4.12 1.61 6.86
CA SER A 73 5.39 1.75 6.15
C SER A 73 5.14 1.84 4.65
N ALA A 74 5.85 2.73 3.98
CA ALA A 74 5.96 2.77 2.54
C ALA A 74 7.43 2.82 2.10
N ARG A 75 7.78 2.12 1.02
CA ARG A 75 9.11 2.17 0.40
C ARG A 75 9.07 1.89 -1.09
N ILE A 76 10.12 2.27 -1.80
CA ILE A 76 10.36 1.84 -3.18
C ILE A 76 10.46 0.32 -3.23
N ALA A 77 9.86 -0.27 -4.27
CA ALA A 77 9.70 -1.70 -4.43
C ALA A 77 9.91 -2.13 -5.90
N SER A 78 11.01 -1.68 -6.52
CA SER A 78 11.35 -2.02 -7.91
C SER A 78 11.53 -3.53 -8.12
N GLU A 79 11.91 -4.27 -7.08
CA GLU A 79 12.05 -5.73 -7.12
C GLU A 79 10.72 -6.47 -7.34
N TYR A 80 9.58 -5.79 -7.21
CA TYR A 80 8.25 -6.35 -7.42
C TYR A 80 7.67 -6.05 -8.81
N LYS A 81 8.48 -5.60 -9.76
CA LYS A 81 8.00 -5.22 -11.10
C LYS A 81 7.27 -6.36 -11.83
N GLU A 82 7.90 -7.53 -11.95
CA GLU A 82 7.31 -8.67 -12.68
C GLU A 82 5.96 -9.10 -12.09
N ILE A 83 5.88 -9.20 -10.76
CA ILE A 83 4.64 -9.62 -10.11
C ILE A 83 3.57 -8.53 -10.17
N TYR A 84 3.94 -7.26 -10.14
CA TYR A 84 3.02 -6.14 -10.32
C TYR A 84 2.42 -6.17 -11.73
N ASP A 85 3.25 -6.28 -12.77
CA ASP A 85 2.81 -6.30 -14.17
C ASP A 85 1.86 -7.48 -14.45
N TYR A 86 2.07 -8.62 -13.79
CA TYR A 86 1.23 -9.82 -13.96
C TYR A 86 -0.05 -9.83 -13.10
N LYS A 87 0.01 -9.32 -11.85
CA LYS A 87 -1.07 -9.53 -10.85
C LYS A 87 -1.83 -8.26 -10.46
N ALA A 88 -1.34 -7.07 -10.80
CA ALA A 88 -2.01 -5.83 -10.40
C ALA A 88 -3.32 -5.63 -11.17
N LYS A 89 -4.36 -5.21 -10.45
CA LYS A 89 -5.70 -4.98 -10.98
C LYS A 89 -6.38 -3.79 -10.32
#